data_AF-A0A923WD40-F1
#
_entry.id   AF-A0A923WD40-F1
#
_cell.length_a   1.000
_cell.length_b   1.000
_cell.length_c   1.000
_cell.angle_alpha   90.00
_cell.angle_beta   90.00
_cell.angle_gamma   90.00
#
_symmetry.space_group_name_H-M   'P 1'
#
loop_
_entity.id
_entity.type
_entity.pdbx_description
1 polymer ?
#
loop_
_entity_poly.entity_id
_entity_poly.type
_entity_poly.pdbx_seq_one_letter_code
_entity_poly.pdbx_strand_id
1 'polypeptide(L)'
;MQLTTSSLKTPRQWRAVLGCDAHHFADLLILFRAAYRSLFHSQMAERVAHNPQIERISSEEEQLFFTLFSCKSGLTYDVLGHVCGMDIATAKRLQ
;
A
#
# COMPACT_ATOMS: atom_id res chain seq x y z
N MET A 1 9.28 -6.73 3.94
CA MET A 1 8.90 -6.79 2.51
C MET A 1 8.95 -5.38 1.96
N GLN A 2 9.45 -5.17 0.74
CA GLN A 2 9.35 -3.86 0.09
C GLN A 2 7.96 -3.72 -0.54
N LEU A 3 7.25 -2.63 -0.26
CA LEU A 3 5.89 -2.37 -0.75
C LEU A 3 5.91 -1.75 -2.16
N THR A 4 6.66 -2.36 -3.08
CA THR A 4 6.86 -1.83 -4.43
C THR A 4 6.40 -2.80 -5.51
N THR A 5 5.70 -2.26 -6.51
CA THR A 5 5.28 -2.97 -7.72
C THR A 5 6.46 -3.38 -8.59
N SER A 6 7.64 -2.74 -8.44
CA SER A 6 8.85 -3.03 -9.23
C SER A 6 9.36 -4.46 -9.08
N SER A 7 8.96 -5.14 -7.98
CA SER A 7 9.28 -6.55 -7.73
C SER A 7 8.39 -7.53 -8.52
N LEU A 8 7.25 -7.08 -9.03
CA LEU A 8 6.24 -7.88 -9.71
C LEU A 8 6.46 -7.87 -11.23
N LYS A 9 7.10 -8.92 -11.76
CA LYS A 9 7.53 -8.98 -13.16
C LYS A 9 6.57 -9.73 -14.07
N THR A 10 5.78 -10.66 -13.52
CA THR A 10 4.92 -11.53 -14.31
C THR A 10 3.45 -11.36 -13.96
N PRO A 11 2.52 -11.53 -14.91
CA PRO A 11 1.08 -11.44 -14.63
C PRO A 11 0.61 -12.40 -13.52
N ARG A 12 1.31 -13.54 -13.33
CA ARG A 12 1.06 -14.48 -12.23
C ARG A 12 1.44 -13.89 -10.87
N GLN A 13 2.60 -13.22 -10.76
CA GLN A 13 3.03 -12.58 -9.52
C GLN A 13 2.06 -11.47 -9.11
N TRP A 14 1.64 -10.63 -10.06
CA TRP A 14 0.64 -9.58 -9.81
C TRP A 14 -0.66 -10.15 -9.23
N ARG A 15 -1.25 -11.16 -9.88
CA ARG A 15 -2.49 -11.78 -9.41
C ARG A 15 -2.34 -12.51 -8.07
N ALA A 16 -1.19 -13.14 -7.84
CA ALA A 16 -0.92 -13.86 -6.59
C ALA A 16 -0.79 -12.89 -5.40
N VAL A 17 -0.11 -11.77 -5.58
CA VAL A 17 0.22 -10.81 -4.51
C VAL A 17 -0.88 -9.79 -4.29
N LEU A 18 -1.44 -9.21 -5.36
CA LEU A 18 -2.37 -8.08 -5.30
C LEU A 18 -3.78 -8.43 -5.77
N GLY A 19 -3.99 -9.59 -6.38
CA GLY A 19 -5.30 -10.00 -6.91
C GLY A 19 -5.69 -9.36 -8.24
N CYS A 20 -4.88 -8.45 -8.77
CA CYS A 20 -5.09 -7.80 -10.06
C CYS A 20 -3.84 -7.92 -10.96
N ASP A 21 -3.87 -7.35 -12.16
CA ASP A 21 -2.68 -7.15 -12.98
C ASP A 21 -2.20 -5.69 -12.94
N ALA A 22 -1.09 -5.41 -13.62
CA ALA A 22 -0.46 -4.09 -13.64
C ALA A 22 -1.37 -2.99 -14.22
N HIS A 23 -2.19 -3.32 -15.23
CA HIS A 23 -3.10 -2.36 -15.85
C HIS A 23 -4.19 -1.95 -14.86
N HIS A 24 -4.88 -2.92 -14.27
CA HIS A 24 -5.93 -2.65 -13.29
C HIS A 24 -5.38 -1.95 -12.04
N PHE A 25 -4.16 -2.28 -11.63
CA PHE A 25 -3.51 -1.57 -10.52
C PHE A 25 -3.27 -0.09 -10.86
N ALA A 26 -2.81 0.22 -12.08
CA ALA A 26 -2.61 1.60 -12.52
C ALA A 26 -3.93 2.40 -12.53
N ASP A 27 -5.01 1.80 -13.04
CA ASP A 27 -6.35 2.41 -13.02
C ASP A 27 -6.82 2.68 -11.59
N LEU A 28 -6.67 1.70 -10.69
CA LEU A 28 -7.01 1.85 -9.28
C LEU A 28 -6.17 2.92 -8.60
N LEU A 29 -4.88 3.05 -8.94
CA LEU A 29 -3.99 4.05 -8.35
C LEU A 29 -4.44 5.49 -8.68
N ILE A 30 -4.96 5.72 -9.89
CA ILE A 30 -5.53 7.03 -10.27
C ILE A 30 -6.72 7.36 -9.37
N LEU A 31 -7.66 6.42 -9.24
CA LEU A 31 -8.85 6.58 -8.40
C LEU A 31 -8.47 6.77 -6.92
N PHE A 32 -7.53 5.96 -6.44
CA PHE A 32 -7.06 6.00 -5.07
C PHE A 32 -6.40 7.34 -4.73
N ARG A 33 -5.53 7.87 -5.60
CA ARG A 33 -4.91 9.20 -5.42
C ARG A 33 -5.96 10.31 -5.39
N ALA A 34 -6.95 10.25 -6.27
CA ALA A 34 -8.03 11.23 -6.30
C ALA A 34 -8.85 11.18 -4.99
N ALA A 35 -9.21 9.98 -4.53
CA ALA A 35 -9.92 9.78 -3.27
C ALA A 35 -9.10 10.24 -2.06
N TYR A 36 -7.82 9.88 -2.00
CA TYR A 36 -6.91 10.29 -0.93
C TYR A 36 -6.84 11.82 -0.85
N ARG A 37 -6.60 12.49 -1.98
CA ARG A 37 -6.53 13.96 -2.03
C ARG A 37 -7.86 14.61 -1.62
N SER A 38 -8.99 14.00 -1.98
CA SER A 38 -10.32 14.49 -1.57
C SER A 38 -10.50 14.44 -0.04
N LEU A 39 -10.04 13.36 0.60
CA LEU A 39 -10.18 13.15 2.04
C LEU A 39 -9.20 13.95 2.89
N PHE A 40 -7.94 14.04 2.46
CA PHE A 40 -6.86 14.62 3.25
C PHE A 40 -6.43 16.02 2.78
N HIS A 41 -6.97 16.49 1.65
CA HIS A 41 -6.62 17.77 1.01
C HIS A 41 -5.13 17.94 0.66
N SER A 42 -4.34 16.88 0.76
CA SER A 42 -2.90 16.86 0.46
C SER A 42 -2.54 15.53 -0.21
N GLN A 43 -1.33 15.46 -0.76
CA GLN A 43 -0.73 14.19 -1.15
C GLN A 43 -0.12 13.51 0.08
N MET A 44 0.04 12.19 0.04
CA MET A 44 0.65 11.45 1.14
C MET A 44 2.13 11.80 1.28
N ALA A 45 2.85 11.94 0.17
CA ALA A 45 4.25 12.36 0.18
C ALA A 45 4.47 13.70 0.93
N GLU A 46 3.51 14.63 0.80
CA GLU A 46 3.53 15.91 1.51
C GLU A 46 3.35 15.71 3.01
N ARG A 47 2.45 14.81 3.44
CA ARG A 47 2.24 14.48 4.87
C ARG A 47 3.45 13.78 5.48
N VAL A 48 4.05 12.83 4.76
CA VAL A 48 5.26 12.09 5.18
C VAL A 48 6.43 13.06 5.37
N ALA A 49 6.59 14.04 4.47
CA ALA A 49 7.64 15.06 4.58
C ALA A 49 7.51 15.90 5.87
N HIS A 50 6.30 16.10 6.39
CA HIS A 50 6.06 16.81 7.65
C HIS A 50 6.25 15.91 8.87
N ASN A 51 6.29 14.58 8.72
CA ASN A 51 6.51 13.64 9.81
C ASN A 51 7.26 12.35 9.38
N PRO A 52 8.57 12.46 9.04
CA PRO A 52 9.32 11.39 8.39
C PRO A 52 9.66 10.20 9.31
N GLN A 53 9.54 10.34 10.64
CA GLN A 53 9.89 9.27 11.58
C GLN A 53 8.81 8.20 11.75
N ILE A 54 7.60 8.41 11.21
CA ILE A 54 6.43 7.57 11.55
C ILE A 54 5.95 6.71 10.38
N GLU A 55 6.21 7.11 9.13
CA GLU A 55 5.51 6.51 7.99
C GLU A 55 6.43 5.60 7.15
N ARG A 56 6.30 4.28 7.40
CA ARG A 56 6.88 3.20 6.59
C ARG A 56 6.35 3.14 5.16
N ILE A 57 5.23 3.81 4.92
CA ILE A 57 4.58 3.95 3.61
C ILE A 57 4.68 5.43 3.25
N SER A 58 5.32 5.72 2.13
CA SER A 58 5.72 7.07 1.72
C SER A 58 4.94 7.60 0.50
N SER A 59 4.23 6.73 -0.22
CA SER A 59 3.44 7.10 -1.39
C SER A 59 2.12 6.34 -1.48
N GLU A 60 1.14 6.93 -2.15
CA GLU A 60 -0.17 6.32 -2.36
C GLU A 60 -0.08 4.99 -3.11
N GLU A 61 0.96 4.79 -3.91
CA GLU A 61 1.26 3.50 -4.55
C GLU A 61 1.59 2.43 -3.52
N GLU A 62 2.48 2.72 -2.58
CA GLU A 62 2.84 1.79 -1.50
C GLU A 62 1.65 1.50 -0.59
N GLN A 63 0.80 2.50 -0.33
CA GLN A 63 -0.41 2.30 0.46
C GLN A 63 -1.42 1.41 -0.26
N LEU A 64 -1.69 1.69 -1.54
CA LEU A 64 -2.58 0.85 -2.35
C LEU A 64 -2.05 -0.58 -2.45
N PHE A 65 -0.73 -0.74 -2.66
CA PHE A 65 -0.08 -2.05 -2.64
C PHE A 65 -0.35 -2.76 -1.31
N PHE A 66 -0.09 -2.10 -0.18
CA PHE A 66 -0.30 -2.66 1.15
C PHE A 66 -1.75 -3.09 1.37
N THR A 67 -2.71 -2.22 1.03
CA THR A 67 -4.14 -2.50 1.16
C THR A 67 -4.53 -3.74 0.35
N LEU A 68 -4.19 -3.77 -0.95
CA LEU A 68 -4.53 -4.91 -1.83
C LEU A 68 -3.85 -6.20 -1.38
N PHE A 69 -2.58 -6.13 -0.96
CA PHE A 69 -1.86 -7.26 -0.40
C PHE A 69 -2.54 -7.80 0.86
N SER A 70 -2.95 -6.93 1.78
CA SER A 70 -3.67 -7.35 3.00
C SER A 70 -4.98 -8.06 2.67
N CYS A 71 -5.77 -7.50 1.73
CA CYS A 71 -7.03 -8.07 1.28
C CYS A 71 -6.82 -9.43 0.59
N LYS A 72 -5.77 -9.55 -0.22
CA LYS A 72 -5.50 -10.77 -1.00
C LYS A 72 -4.95 -11.91 -0.16
N SER A 73 -4.15 -11.59 0.86
CA SER A 73 -3.42 -12.56 1.67
C SER A 73 -4.18 -13.04 2.90
N GLY A 74 -5.14 -12.24 3.41
CA GLY A 74 -5.95 -12.62 4.57
C GLY A 74 -5.12 -12.79 5.86
N LEU A 75 -3.98 -12.13 5.95
CA LEU A 75 -3.09 -12.20 7.11
C LEU A 75 -3.67 -11.43 8.30
N THR A 76 -3.41 -11.90 9.51
CA THR A 76 -3.66 -11.11 10.72
C THR A 76 -2.74 -9.89 10.78
N TYR A 77 -3.13 -8.85 11.53
CA TYR A 77 -2.32 -7.64 11.67
C TYR A 77 -0.92 -7.89 12.23
N ASP A 78 -0.75 -8.88 13.11
CA ASP A 78 0.56 -9.29 13.63
C ASP A 78 1.49 -9.78 12.51
N VAL A 79 0.97 -10.68 11.66
CA VAL A 79 1.75 -11.26 10.57
C VAL A 79 1.95 -10.25 9.45
N LEU A 80 0.93 -9.45 9.14
CA LEU A 80 1.02 -8.37 8.16
C LEU A 80 2.06 -7.34 8.59
N GLY A 81 2.00 -6.91 9.84
CA GLY A 81 2.99 -6.02 10.45
C GLY A 81 4.40 -6.58 10.35
N HIS A 82 4.59 -7.83 10.79
CA HIS A 82 5.88 -8.51 10.71
C HIS A 82 6.45 -8.57 9.28
N VAL A 83 5.66 -9.00 8.30
CA VAL A 83 6.10 -9.15 6.91
C VAL A 83 6.39 -7.79 6.26
N CYS A 84 5.61 -6.76 6.57
CA CYS A 84 5.83 -5.39 6.08
C CYS A 84 6.84 -4.60 6.93
N GLY A 85 7.31 -5.18 8.03
CA GLY A 85 8.27 -4.58 8.97
C GLY A 85 7.70 -3.40 9.78
N MET A 86 6.41 -3.37 10.02
CA MET A 86 5.74 -2.36 10.85
C MET A 86 5.15 -3.01 12.10
N ASP A 87 4.87 -2.21 13.13
CA ASP A 87 4.13 -2.69 14.29
C ASP A 87 2.64 -2.93 13.96
N ILE A 88 1.94 -3.63 14.84
CA ILE A 88 0.51 -3.97 14.70
C ILE A 88 -0.38 -2.74 14.60
N ALA A 89 -0.11 -1.70 15.41
CA ALA A 89 -0.94 -0.50 15.44
C ALA A 89 -0.83 0.27 14.11
N THR A 90 0.37 0.32 13.55
CA THR A 90 0.65 0.88 12.23
C THR A 90 -0.03 0.05 11.14
N ALA A 91 0.09 -1.28 11.16
CA ALA A 91 -0.58 -2.15 10.19
C ALA A 91 -2.11 -1.98 10.21
N LYS A 92 -2.70 -1.89 11.41
CA LYS A 92 -4.15 -1.68 11.58
C LYS A 92 -4.61 -0.30 11.15
N ARG A 93 -3.80 0.76 11.35
CA ARG A 93 -4.13 2.13 10.95
C ARG A 93 -4.10 2.33 9.44
N LEU A 94 -3.27 1.56 8.73
CA LEU A 94 -3.05 1.69 7.29
C LEU A 94 -4.08 0.93 6.43
N GLN A 95 -4.79 -0.05 7.01
CA GLN A 95 -5.92 -0.75 6.38
C GLN A 95 -7.24 -0.07 6.75
#